data_AF-A0A0F9IAU6-F1
#
_entry.id   AF-A0A0F9IAU6-F1
#
_cell.length_a   1.000
_cell.length_b   1.000
_cell.length_c   1.000
_cell.angle_alpha   90.00
_cell.angle_beta   90.00
_cell.angle_gamma   90.00
#
_symmetry.space_group_name_H-M   'P 1'
#
loop_
_entity.id
_entity.type
_entity.pdbx_description
1 polymer ?
#
loop_
_entity_poly.entity_id
_entity_poly.type
_entity_poly.pdbx_seq_one_letter_code
_entity_poly.pdbx_strand_id
1 'polypeptide(L)' 'MEIKKRKKIGFQYFVNCPVCNEEITGISEKHVKSNMSSHLNKHTGDKK' A
#
# COMPACT_ATOMS: atom_id res chain seq x y z
N MET A 1 1.27 -9.86 -31.57
CA MET A 1 2.07 -10.13 -30.36
C MET A 1 1.08 -10.33 -29.21
N GLU A 2 0.91 -11.56 -28.71
CA GLU A 2 -0.16 -11.85 -27.76
C GLU A 2 0.34 -11.79 -26.31
N ILE A 3 -0.10 -10.76 -25.58
CA ILE A 3 0.23 -10.56 -24.16
C ILE A 3 -0.67 -11.46 -23.32
N LYS A 4 -0.10 -12.49 -22.68
CA LYS A 4 -0.83 -13.40 -21.78
C LYS A 4 -0.62 -12.99 -20.31
N LYS A 5 -1.71 -12.84 -19.56
CA LYS A 5 -1.70 -12.63 -18.10
C LYS A 5 -1.85 -13.97 -17.37
N ARG A 6 -1.10 -14.14 -16.27
CA ARG A 6 -1.20 -15.30 -15.35
C ARG A 6 -2.01 -14.90 -14.10
N LYS A 7 -2.82 -15.82 -13.58
CA LYS A 7 -3.46 -15.70 -12.24
C LYS A 7 -2.36 -15.72 -11.17
N LYS A 8 -2.13 -14.59 -10.51
CA LYS A 8 -1.43 -14.57 -9.22
C LYS A 8 -2.49 -14.72 -8.14
N ILE A 9 -2.59 -15.90 -7.53
CA ILE A 9 -3.10 -16.01 -6.16
C ILE A 9 -1.96 -15.47 -5.30
N GLY A 10 -1.86 -14.15 -5.24
CA GLY A 10 -0.86 -13.46 -4.43
C GLY A 10 -1.52 -13.11 -3.10
N PHE A 11 -0.87 -13.51 -2.00
CA PHE A 11 -1.19 -12.94 -0.69
C PHE A 11 -1.16 -11.42 -0.82
N GLN A 12 -2.30 -10.77 -0.56
CA GLN A 12 -2.37 -9.33 -0.46
C GLN A 12 -1.93 -8.97 0.95
N TYR A 13 -0.87 -8.18 1.04
CA TYR A 13 -0.37 -7.67 2.32
C TYR A 13 -1.14 -6.39 2.64
N PHE A 14 -1.61 -6.27 3.87
CA PHE A 14 -2.30 -5.07 4.33
C PHE A 14 -1.82 -4.66 5.72
N VAL A 15 -1.90 -3.37 6.03
CA VAL A 15 -1.67 -2.81 7.36
C VAL A 15 -2.62 -1.64 7.58
N ASN A 16 -3.12 -1.47 8.79
CA ASN A 16 -3.99 -0.33 9.13
C ASN A 16 -3.14 0.83 9.63
N CYS A 17 -3.44 2.03 9.17
CA CYS A 17 -2.81 3.24 9.67
C CYS A 17 -3.28 3.52 11.11
N PRO A 18 -2.38 3.70 12.10
CA PRO A 18 -2.78 3.97 13.48
C PRO A 18 -3.38 5.37 13.68
N VAL A 19 -3.27 6.27 12.69
CA VAL A 19 -3.74 7.66 12.79
C VAL A 19 -5.18 7.81 12.30
N CYS A 20 -5.51 7.20 11.15
CA CYS A 20 -6.83 7.31 10.52
C CYS A 20 -7.55 5.97 10.34
N ASN A 21 -6.95 4.86 10.79
CA ASN A 21 -7.45 3.49 10.61
C ASN A 21 -7.66 3.05 9.16
N GLU A 22 -7.15 3.80 8.17
CA GLU A 22 -7.22 3.40 6.76
C GLU A 22 -6.39 2.14 6.49
N GLU A 23 -6.94 1.24 5.69
CA GLU A 23 -6.28 0.02 5.25
C GLU A 23 -5.34 0.31 4.07
N ILE A 24 -4.06 -0.01 4.26
CA ILE A 24 -3.03 0.18 3.26
C ILE A 24 -2.61 -1.18 2.73
N THR A 25 -2.95 -1.44 1.48
CA THR A 25 -2.70 -2.73 0.82
C THR A 25 -1.48 -2.66 -0.11
N GLY A 26 -0.92 -3.83 -0.41
CA GLY A 26 0.21 -3.98 -1.31
C GLY A 26 0.43 -5.42 -1.74
N ILE A 27 1.17 -5.58 -2.85
CA ILE A 27 1.53 -6.89 -3.41
C ILE A 27 2.72 -7.56 -2.69
N SER A 28 3.34 -6.84 -1.75
CA SER A 28 4.46 -7.31 -0.93
C SER A 28 4.62 -6.39 0.29
N GLU A 29 5.29 -6.85 1.36
CA GLU A 29 5.59 -6.03 2.54
C GLU A 29 6.33 -4.72 2.20
N LYS A 30 7.24 -4.75 1.21
CA LYS A 30 7.94 -3.54 0.75
C LYS A 30 6.98 -2.53 0.11
N HIS A 31 6.03 -3.00 -0.71
CA HIS A 31 4.99 -2.14 -1.27
C HIS A 31 4.10 -1.55 -0.17
N VAL A 32 3.71 -2.35 0.81
CA VAL A 32 2.92 -1.86 1.95
C VAL A 32 3.69 -0.81 2.74
N LYS A 33 4.98 -1.00 3.02
CA LYS A 33 5.83 -0.01 3.69
C LYS A 33 5.95 1.30 2.89
N SER A 34 6.17 1.23 1.58
CA SER A 34 6.24 2.43 0.73
C SER A 34 4.90 3.17 0.68
N ASN A 35 3.79 2.44 0.58
CA ASN A 35 2.45 3.01 0.61
C ASN A 35 2.15 3.64 1.98
N MET A 36 2.52 2.98 3.08
CA MET A 36 2.38 3.49 4.45
C MET A 36 3.21 4.76 4.65
N SER A 37 4.46 4.81 4.20
CA SER A 37 5.29 6.02 4.30
C SER A 37 4.68 7.19 3.53
N SER A 38 4.19 6.94 2.31
CA SER A 38 3.52 7.97 1.50
C SER A 38 2.21 8.44 2.14
N HIS A 39 1.48 7.52 2.76
CA HIS A 39 0.25 7.80 3.48
C HIS A 39 0.50 8.64 4.74
N LEU A 40 1.50 8.28 5.55
CA LEU A 40 1.91 9.03 6.73
C LEU A 40 2.39 10.45 6.38
N ASN A 41 3.06 10.61 5.23
CA ASN A 41 3.45 11.93 4.74
C ASN A 41 2.24 12.84 4.48
N LYS A 42 1.07 12.29 4.13
CA LYS A 42 -0.18 13.07 4.01
C LYS A 42 -0.71 13.53 5.36
N HIS A 43 -0.59 12.70 6.41
CA HIS A 43 -0.94 13.09 7.78
C HIS A 43 -0.04 14.22 8.30
N THR A 44 1.24 14.21 7.94
CA THR A 44 2.18 15.29 8.31
C THR A 44 2.16 16.48 7.36
N GLY A 45 1.52 16.35 6.20
CA GLY A 45 1.54 17.32 5.10
C GLY A 45 0.66 18.55 5.31
N ASP A 46 -0.16 18.57 6.36
CA ASP A 46 -0.99 19.72 6.72
C ASP A 46 -0.29 20.61 7.76
N LYS A 47 0.96 21.03 7.49
CA LYS A 47 1.62 22.14 8.18
C LYS A 47 2.64 22.80 7.25
N LYS A 48 2.17 23.60 6.30
CA LYS A 48 3.00 24.69 5.78
C LYS A 48 2.14 25.92 5.54
#